data_AF-A0A933VEC7-F1
#
_entry.id   AF-A0A933VEC7-F1
#
_cell.length_a   1.000
_cell.length_b   1.000
_cell.length_c   1.000
_cell.angle_alpha   90.00
_cell.angle_beta   90.00
_cell.angle_gamma   90.00
#
_symmetry.space_group_name_H-M   'P 1'
#
loop_
_entity.id
_entity.type
_entity.pdbx_description
1 polymer ?
#
loop_
_entity_poly.entity_id
_entity_poly.type
_entity_poly.pdbx_seq_one_letter_code
_entity_poly.pdbx_strand_id
1 'polypeptide(L)'
;MTTTQFWVMAIEAILVTVPSVLLIPRARQSPLFDRVLWIATWLLAFLGAWGAPSYFSANPSFNTLIFADVVIIPTMIGALVGALSINVLLWLMDRFSGPATEEVIEELPALAEETDGGENPSSLEQ
;
A
#
# COMPACT_ATOMS: atom_id res chain seq x y z
N MET A 1 15.59 -23.16 -11.65
CA MET A 1 14.28 -22.78 -12.22
C MET A 1 14.46 -22.54 -13.71
N THR A 2 13.57 -23.06 -14.55
CA THR A 2 13.64 -22.87 -16.00
C THR A 2 13.09 -21.50 -16.41
N THR A 3 13.45 -21.02 -17.61
CA THR A 3 12.92 -19.76 -18.16
C THR A 3 11.39 -19.77 -18.26
N THR A 4 10.80 -20.91 -18.62
CA THR A 4 9.34 -21.05 -18.71
C THR A 4 8.68 -20.95 -17.33
N GLN A 5 9.25 -21.63 -16.31
CA GLN A 5 8.77 -21.54 -14.93
C GLN A 5 8.81 -20.09 -14.41
N PHE A 6 9.87 -19.34 -14.77
CA PHE A 6 9.99 -17.92 -14.41
C PHE A 6 8.84 -17.10 -14.97
N TRP A 7 8.55 -17.25 -16.27
CA TRP A 7 7.49 -16.49 -16.92
C TRP A 7 6.12 -16.83 -16.38
N VAL A 8 5.84 -18.11 -16.10
CA VAL A 8 4.57 -18.52 -15.48
C VAL A 8 4.38 -17.83 -14.12
N MET A 9 5.38 -17.91 -13.22
CA MET A 9 5.29 -17.26 -11.91
C MET A 9 5.22 -15.73 -12.01
N ALA A 10 5.94 -15.12 -12.96
CA ALA A 10 5.89 -13.68 -13.18
C ALA A 10 4.50 -13.22 -13.65
N ILE A 11 3.86 -13.98 -14.54
CA ILE A 11 2.49 -13.71 -15.00
C ILE A 11 1.50 -13.88 -13.84
N GLU A 12 1.60 -14.96 -13.07
CA GLU A 12 0.76 -15.17 -11.88
C GLU A 12 0.90 -14.02 -10.87
N ALA A 13 2.14 -13.59 -10.61
CA ALA A 13 2.40 -12.47 -9.72
C ALA A 13 1.73 -11.17 -10.21
N ILE A 14 1.77 -10.88 -11.52
CA ILE A 14 1.08 -9.71 -12.10
C ILE A 14 -0.44 -9.87 -11.97
N LEU A 15 -0.98 -11.04 -12.34
CA LEU A 15 -2.42 -11.33 -12.28
C LEU A 15 -2.99 -11.19 -10.86
N VAL A 16 -2.20 -11.48 -9.83
CA VAL A 16 -2.59 -11.33 -8.43
C VAL A 16 -2.34 -9.91 -7.91
N THR A 17 -1.26 -9.25 -8.34
CA THR A 17 -0.91 -7.90 -7.88
C THR A 17 -1.96 -6.87 -8.25
N VAL A 18 -2.41 -6.86 -9.51
CA VAL A 18 -3.39 -5.89 -10.02
C VAL A 18 -4.68 -5.87 -9.17
N PRO A 19 -5.39 -6.99 -8.97
CA PRO A 19 -6.59 -6.99 -8.12
C PRO A 19 -6.27 -6.70 -6.65
N SER A 20 -5.14 -7.17 -6.14
CA SER A 20 -4.76 -6.92 -4.72
C SER A 20 -4.60 -5.44 -4.42
N VAL A 21 -3.96 -4.69 -5.33
CA VAL A 21 -3.77 -3.24 -5.15
C VAL A 21 -5.08 -2.48 -5.38
N LEU A 22 -5.91 -2.90 -6.34
CA LEU A 22 -7.20 -2.24 -6.63
C LEU A 22 -8.27 -2.46 -5.55
N LEU A 23 -8.27 -3.62 -4.88
CA LEU A 23 -9.29 -3.97 -3.89
C LEU A 23 -9.13 -3.25 -2.56
N ILE A 24 -7.95 -2.70 -2.27
CA ILE A 24 -7.65 -2.08 -0.98
C ILE A 24 -7.63 -0.56 -1.16
N PRO A 25 -8.75 0.13 -0.87
CA PRO A 25 -8.83 1.59 -1.00
C PRO A 25 -7.83 2.24 -0.04
N ARG A 26 -6.98 3.13 -0.56
CA ARG A 26 -5.96 3.84 0.21
C ARG A 26 -6.30 5.32 0.25
N ALA A 27 -6.41 5.87 1.44
CA ALA A 27 -6.58 7.30 1.60
C ALA A 27 -5.24 8.01 1.37
N ARG A 28 -5.22 8.94 0.40
CA ARG A 28 -4.23 10.04 0.27
C ARG A 28 -2.75 9.64 0.38
N GLN A 29 -2.25 8.84 -0.56
CA GLN A 29 -0.81 8.57 -0.69
C GLN A 29 -0.22 9.29 -1.91
N SER A 30 1.05 9.68 -1.82
CA SER A 30 1.75 10.35 -2.93
C SER A 30 1.89 9.42 -4.14
N PRO A 31 1.93 9.95 -5.38
CA PRO A 31 2.06 9.12 -6.59
C PRO A 31 3.38 8.34 -6.65
N LEU A 32 4.43 8.78 -5.94
CA LEU A 32 5.68 8.04 -5.82
C LEU A 32 5.53 6.83 -4.88
N PHE A 33 4.84 7.00 -3.76
CA PHE A 33 4.59 5.91 -2.82
C PHE A 33 3.80 4.78 -3.50
N ASP A 34 2.77 5.14 -4.29
CA ASP A 34 1.95 4.17 -5.01
C ASP A 34 2.79 3.34 -6.01
N ARG A 35 3.69 3.99 -6.78
CA ARG A 35 4.59 3.27 -7.70
C ARG A 35 5.53 2.30 -6.97
N VAL A 36 6.14 2.74 -5.87
CA VAL A 36 7.06 1.90 -5.07
C VAL A 36 6.32 0.70 -4.50
N LEU A 37 5.12 0.94 -3.99
CA LEU A 37 4.24 -0.09 -3.47
C LEU A 37 3.83 -1.10 -4.55
N TRP A 38 3.48 -0.66 -5.76
CA TRP A 38 3.15 -1.56 -6.87
C TRP A 38 4.31 -2.51 -7.15
N ILE A 39 5.53 -1.99 -7.22
CA ILE A 39 6.74 -2.79 -7.42
C ILE A 39 6.97 -3.73 -6.24
N ALA A 40 6.83 -3.25 -5.01
CA ALA A 40 7.00 -4.07 -3.80
C ALA A 40 5.97 -5.21 -3.72
N THR A 41 4.71 -4.92 -4.04
CA THR A 41 3.62 -5.91 -4.06
C THR A 41 3.89 -6.98 -5.11
N TRP A 42 4.30 -6.56 -6.31
CA TRP A 42 4.67 -7.49 -7.38
C TRP A 42 5.85 -8.39 -6.99
N LEU A 43 6.91 -7.81 -6.40
CA LEU A 43 8.07 -8.57 -5.93
C LEU A 43 7.69 -9.57 -4.83
N LEU A 44 6.86 -9.16 -3.86
CA LEU A 44 6.40 -10.05 -2.80
C LEU A 44 5.48 -11.15 -3.33
N ALA A 45 4.60 -10.85 -4.27
CA ALA A 45 3.79 -11.85 -4.96
C ALA A 45 4.68 -12.87 -5.68
N PHE A 46 5.69 -12.41 -6.41
CA PHE A 46 6.64 -13.30 -7.08
C PHE A 46 7.42 -14.18 -6.10
N LEU A 47 7.94 -13.60 -5.02
CA LEU A 47 8.66 -14.36 -3.97
C LEU A 47 7.75 -15.37 -3.27
N GLY A 48 6.49 -15.01 -3.01
CA GLY A 48 5.49 -15.91 -2.47
C GLY A 48 5.20 -17.09 -3.41
N ALA A 49 5.01 -16.80 -4.71
CA ALA A 49 4.82 -17.83 -5.74
C ALA A 49 6.02 -18.78 -5.82
N TRP A 50 7.25 -18.23 -5.79
CA TRP A 50 8.47 -19.02 -5.83
C TRP A 50 8.61 -19.93 -4.61
N GLY A 51 8.34 -19.41 -3.41
CA GLY A 51 8.52 -20.15 -2.16
C GLY A 51 7.46 -21.21 -1.91
N ALA A 52 6.22 -20.97 -2.32
CA ALA A 52 5.07 -21.81 -1.95
C ALA A 52 5.16 -23.30 -2.34
N PRO A 53 5.63 -23.71 -3.53
CA PRO A 53 5.75 -25.12 -3.89
C PRO A 53 6.54 -25.96 -2.88
N SER A 54 7.59 -25.38 -2.27
CA SER A 54 8.38 -26.08 -1.25
C SER A 54 7.58 -26.38 0.02
N TYR A 55 6.70 -25.47 0.44
CA TYR A 55 5.84 -25.62 1.60
C TYR A 55 4.69 -26.61 1.37
N PHE A 56 4.10 -26.60 0.17
CA PHE A 56 2.96 -27.46 -0.16
C PHE A 56 3.35 -28.85 -0.68
N SER A 57 4.65 -29.11 -0.86
CA SER A 57 5.17 -30.41 -1.35
C SER A 57 4.71 -31.62 -0.53
N ALA A 58 4.40 -31.43 0.76
CA ALA A 58 3.92 -32.47 1.66
C ALA A 58 2.44 -32.87 1.45
N ASN A 59 1.64 -32.05 0.75
CA ASN A 59 0.22 -32.31 0.52
C ASN A 59 -0.07 -32.53 -0.97
N PRO A 60 -0.18 -33.78 -1.43
CA PRO A 60 -0.40 -34.10 -2.85
C PRO A 60 -1.71 -33.54 -3.40
N SER A 61 -2.70 -33.25 -2.54
CA SER A 61 -3.97 -32.64 -2.92
C SER A 61 -3.84 -31.26 -3.57
N PHE A 62 -2.74 -30.53 -3.33
CA PHE A 62 -2.50 -29.25 -3.98
C PHE A 62 -1.75 -29.37 -5.31
N ASN A 63 -1.25 -30.56 -5.65
CA ASN A 63 -0.46 -30.82 -6.87
C ASN A 63 -1.31 -31.27 -8.06
N THR A 64 -2.61 -30.99 -8.04
CA THR A 64 -3.56 -31.48 -9.04
C THR A 64 -3.48 -30.73 -10.37
N LEU A 65 -2.96 -29.50 -10.38
CA LEU A 65 -2.86 -28.68 -11.58
C LEU A 65 -1.40 -28.23 -11.78
N ILE A 66 -0.77 -28.81 -12.80
CA ILE A 66 0.62 -28.57 -13.17
C ILE A 66 0.66 -28.00 -14.58
N PHE A 67 1.36 -26.88 -14.76
CA PHE A 67 1.61 -26.28 -16.07
C PHE A 67 3.06 -25.84 -16.17
N ALA A 68 3.76 -26.27 -17.23
CA ALA A 68 5.18 -26.02 -17.42
C ALA A 68 6.06 -26.36 -16.19
N ASP A 69 5.79 -27.51 -15.56
CA ASP A 69 6.45 -27.99 -14.33
C ASP A 69 6.27 -27.05 -13.11
N VAL A 70 5.28 -26.16 -13.16
CA VAL A 70 4.85 -25.31 -12.03
C VAL A 70 3.55 -25.85 -11.47
N VAL A 71 3.48 -26.01 -10.15
CA VAL A 71 2.24 -26.36 -9.48
C VAL A 71 1.42 -25.10 -9.23
N ILE A 72 0.38 -24.90 -10.03
CA ILE A 72 -0.32 -23.62 -10.17
C ILE A 72 -1.07 -23.22 -8.89
N ILE A 73 -1.65 -24.18 -8.17
CA ILE A 73 -2.43 -23.87 -6.97
C ILE A 73 -1.51 -23.35 -5.84
N PRO A 74 -0.43 -24.06 -5.44
CA PRO A 74 0.56 -23.54 -4.50
C PRO A 74 1.13 -22.18 -4.91
N THR A 75 1.55 -22.01 -6.17
CA THR A 75 2.15 -20.75 -6.61
C THR A 75 1.16 -19.60 -6.56
N MET A 76 -0.09 -19.81 -6.96
CA MET A 76 -1.15 -18.80 -6.87
C MET A 76 -1.47 -18.43 -5.41
N ILE A 77 -1.54 -19.42 -4.51
CA ILE A 77 -1.72 -19.15 -3.06
C ILE A 77 -0.54 -18.36 -2.51
N GLY A 78 0.69 -18.77 -2.87
CA GLY A 78 1.91 -18.06 -2.49
C GLY A 78 1.91 -16.62 -2.96
N ALA A 79 1.56 -16.39 -4.23
CA ALA A 79 1.44 -15.06 -4.82
C ALA A 79 0.43 -14.19 -4.07
N LEU A 80 -0.73 -14.76 -3.73
CA LEU A 80 -1.78 -14.07 -3.01
C LEU A 80 -1.34 -13.66 -1.60
N VAL A 81 -0.75 -14.59 -0.86
CA VAL A 81 -0.22 -14.31 0.48
C VAL A 81 0.89 -13.25 0.42
N GLY A 82 1.80 -13.36 -0.55
CA GLY A 82 2.86 -12.39 -0.79
C GLY A 82 2.31 -10.99 -1.08
N ALA A 83 1.40 -10.87 -2.05
CA ALA A 83 0.77 -9.61 -2.40
C ALA A 83 0.01 -8.99 -1.22
N LEU A 84 -0.79 -9.79 -0.50
CA LEU A 84 -1.62 -9.29 0.59
C LEU A 84 -0.79 -8.90 1.83
N SER A 85 0.36 -9.51 2.08
CA SER A 85 1.15 -9.27 3.29
C SER A 85 1.43 -7.78 3.55
N ILE A 86 1.92 -7.06 2.53
CA ILE A 86 2.21 -5.62 2.65
C ILE A 86 0.94 -4.77 2.57
N ASN A 87 -0.02 -5.17 1.75
CA ASN A 87 -1.26 -4.40 1.56
C ASN A 87 -2.11 -4.41 2.84
N VAL A 88 -2.24 -5.57 3.49
CA VAL A 88 -2.92 -5.73 4.78
C VAL A 88 -2.17 -4.99 5.88
N LEU A 89 -0.84 -5.08 5.92
CA LEU A 89 -0.04 -4.37 6.91
C LEU A 89 -0.25 -2.84 6.82
N LEU A 90 -0.20 -2.29 5.61
CA LEU A 90 -0.44 -0.86 5.39
C LEU A 90 -1.88 -0.46 5.71
N TRP A 91 -2.86 -1.29 5.37
CA TRP A 91 -4.25 -1.06 5.74
C TRP A 91 -4.44 -1.05 7.26
N LEU A 92 -3.79 -1.97 7.98
CA LEU A 92 -3.80 -1.98 9.45
C LEU A 92 -3.14 -0.73 10.01
N MET A 93 -1.97 -0.34 9.49
CA MET A 93 -1.30 0.89 9.90
C MET A 93 -2.23 2.09 9.74
N ASP A 94 -2.79 2.29 8.55
CA ASP A 94 -3.73 3.39 8.24
C ASP A 94 -4.95 3.40 9.18
N ARG A 95 -5.50 2.21 9.48
CA ARG A 95 -6.65 2.07 10.39
C ARG A 95 -6.33 2.48 11.83
N PHE A 96 -5.10 2.27 12.29
CA PHE A 96 -4.68 2.51 13.68
C PHE A 96 -3.88 3.80 13.89
N SER A 97 -3.38 4.44 12.84
CA SER A 97 -2.63 5.71 12.96
C SER A 97 -3.48 6.91 13.39
N GLY A 98 -4.80 6.75 13.53
CA GLY A 98 -5.72 7.83 13.84
C GLY A 98 -5.83 8.85 12.69
N PRO A 99 -6.84 9.72 12.68
CA PRO A 99 -6.80 10.88 11.80
C PRO A 99 -5.54 11.66 12.16
N ALA A 100 -4.62 11.79 11.20
CA ALA A 100 -3.45 12.63 11.35
C ALA A 100 -3.93 13.97 11.89
N THR A 101 -3.39 14.35 13.05
CA THR A 101 -3.69 15.54 13.82
C THR A 101 -3.21 16.81 13.09
N GLU A 102 -3.45 16.90 11.79
CA GLU A 102 -3.12 18.05 10.92
C GLU A 102 -4.18 19.16 11.00
N GLU A 103 -5.32 18.94 11.68
CA GLU A 103 -6.29 20.01 11.96
C GLU A 103 -5.93 20.88 13.19
N VAL A 104 -4.91 20.52 13.99
CA VAL A 104 -4.64 21.24 15.27
C VAL A 104 -3.64 22.41 15.12
N ILE A 105 -3.01 22.60 13.95
CA ILE A 105 -2.04 23.69 13.75
C ILE A 105 -2.60 24.84 12.91
N GLU A 106 -3.71 24.66 12.20
CA GLU A 106 -4.33 25.73 11.37
C GLU A 106 -5.47 26.49 12.09
N GLU A 107 -5.74 26.17 13.35
CA GLU A 107 -6.51 27.03 14.27
C GLU A 107 -5.58 27.63 15.33
N LEU A 108 -4.48 28.27 14.94
CA LEU A 108 -4.00 29.39 15.74
C LEU A 108 -4.91 30.57 15.37
N PRO A 109 -5.88 30.94 16.22
CA PRO A 109 -6.83 31.99 15.89
C PRO A 109 -6.04 33.27 15.58
N ALA A 110 -6.63 34.07 14.70
CA ALA A 110 -6.28 35.43 14.37
C ALA A 110 -6.34 36.38 15.60
N LEU A 111 -5.61 36.04 16.66
CA LEU A 111 -5.42 36.77 17.92
C LEU A 111 -4.07 37.52 17.90
N ALA A 112 -3.65 38.00 16.74
CA ALA A 112 -3.00 39.30 16.67
C ALA A 112 -4.15 40.28 16.38
N GLU A 113 -4.91 40.69 17.40
CA GLU A 113 -4.77 42.06 17.92
C GLU A 113 -4.55 43.02 16.73
N GLU A 114 -5.58 43.56 16.07
CA GLU A 114 -6.54 44.52 16.65
C GLU A 114 -5.97 45.29 17.85
N THR A 115 -4.73 45.76 17.72
CA THR A 115 -4.28 46.95 18.46
C THR A 115 -4.79 48.17 17.72
N ASP A 116 -5.97 48.59 18.17
CA ASP A 116 -6.26 49.99 18.49
C ASP A 116 -6.15 50.99 17.32
N GLY A 117 -7.18 50.98 16.49
CA GLY A 117 -7.59 52.19 15.80
C GLY A 117 -8.27 53.14 16.79
N GLY A 118 -7.57 54.21 17.16
CA GLY A 118 -8.24 55.48 17.47
C GLY A 118 -7.80 56.17 18.75
N GLU A 119 -6.80 57.03 18.64
CA GLU A 119 -6.97 58.39 19.14
C GLU A 119 -6.15 59.36 18.29
N ASN A 120 -6.86 60.14 17.48
CA ASN A 120 -6.37 61.30 16.78
C ASN A 120 -6.57 62.49 17.73
N PRO A 121 -5.52 63.00 18.42
CA PRO A 121 -5.68 64.21 19.19
C PRO A 121 -5.78 65.38 18.20
N SER A 122 -6.98 65.95 18.12
CA SER A 122 -7.21 67.39 18.18
C SER A 122 -6.19 68.23 17.37
N SER A 123 -6.52 68.61 16.13
CA SER A 123 -7.27 69.85 15.89
C SER A 123 -7.61 70.63 17.17
N LEU A 124 -7.11 71.87 17.25
CA LEU A 124 -7.23 72.84 18.35
C LEU A 124 -5.99 72.90 19.25
N GLU A 125 -4.96 73.62 18.80
CA GLU A 125 -4.60 74.89 19.43
C GLU A 125 -3.60 75.68 18.55
N GLN A 126 -4.09 76.84 18.08
CA GLN A 126 -3.39 78.10 17.77
C GLN A 126 -2.61 78.22 16.45
#